data_AF-A0A0S8H1T6-F1
#
_entry.id   AF-A0A0S8H1T6-F1
#
_cell.length_a   1.000
_cell.length_b   1.000
_cell.length_c   1.000
_cell.angle_alpha   90.00
_cell.angle_beta   90.00
_cell.angle_gamma   90.00
#
_symmetry.space_group_name_H-M   'P 1'
#
loop_
_entity.id
_entity.type
_entity.pdbx_description
1 polymer ?
#
loop_
_entity_poly.entity_id
_entity_poly.type
_entity_poly.pdbx_seq_one_letter_code
_entity_poly.pdbx_strand_id
1 'polypeptide(L)'
;TEPGPVTDVHWWGSLLDWHEPYLPELPDGFVFTIWSDVPAGVDQPFSHPGQVLWQHYCDNYTWQFAGWDFDPRDPMAAPEATFYFEQDIPRDNWFWQEPGENVYWISISARYDLAQPRYPFGWKTRPRDPASPARDDAVRIFDPTDPVPGMIYIAGQPIEWPVGRSWDMAFGLTTADVTPPTVVDVQVKGTTWLVPDYSIPVGSAAQVEPLGWSTINQIEVTFSEDVIVTQADLTLTGANVPVYNFAGFNYDPFNYIATWTLTGAIDTDKLLIDVSAATVQDYAGNALDGEWTDTVSVYPSGNGVAGGNFQFTFKVLPGNANTDNKVDGLDYNAWSLNYNQPATTYKQGDFNADAFTDGLDYNIWSLHYNQEISLPPEAEAAAGSSSLPSLPGRGRGRAQANFVEAMWRARRGAEHGVNSRKGANDSLDLLELPNLLALSAGILNLV
;
A
#
# COMPACT_ATOMS: atom_id res chain seq x y z
N THR A 1 6.57 5.99 15.02
CA THR A 1 6.75 4.86 14.09
C THR A 1 5.43 4.18 13.78
N GLU A 2 4.92 4.41 12.57
CA GLU A 2 3.87 3.56 12.00
C GLU A 2 4.50 2.17 11.71
N PRO A 3 3.92 1.07 12.21
CA PRO A 3 4.41 -0.27 11.89
C PRO A 3 4.25 -0.52 10.38
N GLY A 4 5.32 -0.96 9.72
CA GLY A 4 5.31 -1.19 8.27
C GLY A 4 6.51 -2.01 7.82
N PRO A 5 6.41 -2.67 6.64
CA PRO A 5 7.47 -3.52 6.13
C PRO A 5 8.59 -2.67 5.53
N VAL A 6 9.83 -3.11 5.68
CA VAL A 6 10.93 -2.71 4.81
C VAL A 6 10.85 -3.57 3.56
N THR A 7 10.64 -2.93 2.42
CA THR A 7 10.43 -3.62 1.13
C THR A 7 11.51 -3.33 0.13
N ASP A 8 12.29 -2.27 0.31
CA ASP A 8 13.34 -1.87 -0.60
C ASP A 8 14.54 -1.27 0.18
N VAL A 9 15.73 -1.58 -0.33
CA VAL A 9 17.01 -1.25 0.30
C VAL A 9 17.89 -0.57 -0.73
N HIS A 10 18.33 0.64 -0.39
CA HIS A 10 19.31 1.40 -1.13
C HIS A 10 20.62 1.46 -0.34
N TRP A 11 21.77 1.25 -1.00
CA TRP A 11 23.06 1.36 -0.35
C TRP A 11 24.13 1.93 -1.27
N TRP A 12 25.14 2.55 -0.66
CA TRP A 12 26.25 3.16 -1.39
C TRP A 12 27.57 2.53 -0.95
N GLY A 13 28.47 2.34 -1.90
CA GLY A 13 29.81 1.89 -1.61
C GLY A 13 30.77 2.09 -2.77
N SER A 14 32.05 1.91 -2.44
CA SER A 14 33.17 2.02 -3.37
C SER A 14 33.89 0.67 -3.43
N LEU A 15 34.67 0.47 -4.47
CA LEU A 15 35.51 -0.72 -4.62
C LEU A 15 36.95 -0.27 -4.38
N LEU A 16 37.63 -0.93 -3.45
CA LEU A 16 38.98 -0.54 -3.02
C LEU A 16 39.91 -0.39 -4.23
N ASP A 17 40.66 0.71 -4.31
CA ASP A 17 41.58 1.06 -5.41
C ASP A 17 40.92 1.14 -6.81
N TRP A 18 39.60 1.29 -6.89
CA TRP A 18 38.88 1.42 -8.17
C TRP A 18 38.60 2.88 -8.53
N HIS A 19 39.12 3.32 -9.68
CA HIS A 19 39.10 4.73 -10.10
C HIS A 19 38.36 4.97 -11.42
N GLU A 20 37.41 4.12 -11.78
CA GLU A 20 36.71 4.20 -13.06
C GLU A 20 35.18 4.29 -12.86
N PRO A 21 34.44 5.03 -13.70
CA PRO A 21 33.00 5.26 -13.51
C PRO A 21 32.12 4.08 -13.98
N TYR A 22 32.72 3.00 -14.47
CA TYR A 22 32.07 1.75 -14.80
C TYR A 22 32.47 0.68 -13.80
N LEU A 23 31.65 -0.37 -13.66
CA LEU A 23 31.92 -1.41 -12.68
C LEU A 23 33.10 -2.31 -13.06
N PRO A 24 33.91 -2.73 -12.07
CA PRO A 24 34.78 -3.90 -12.19
C PRO A 24 33.96 -5.17 -11.93
N GLU A 25 34.64 -6.25 -11.54
CA GLU A 25 33.98 -7.43 -10.98
C GLU A 25 33.23 -7.07 -9.69
N LEU A 26 31.94 -7.39 -9.64
CA LEU A 26 31.07 -7.14 -8.50
C LEU A 26 31.10 -8.30 -7.50
N PRO A 27 30.64 -8.08 -6.25
CA PRO A 27 30.29 -9.17 -5.35
C PRO A 27 29.28 -10.13 -5.97
N ASP A 28 29.37 -11.42 -5.63
CA ASP A 28 28.41 -12.45 -6.07
C ASP A 28 26.99 -12.14 -5.58
N GLY A 29 26.89 -11.37 -4.49
CA GLY A 29 25.65 -10.81 -3.98
C GLY A 29 25.89 -10.01 -2.71
N PHE A 30 24.81 -9.50 -2.13
CA PHE A 30 24.83 -8.84 -0.84
C PHE A 30 23.97 -9.61 0.17
N VAL A 31 24.35 -9.57 1.43
CA VAL A 31 23.58 -10.16 2.54
C VAL A 31 23.08 -9.02 3.40
N PHE A 32 21.77 -8.81 3.42
CA PHE A 32 21.11 -7.87 4.30
C PHE A 32 20.73 -8.58 5.58
N THR A 33 21.04 -7.98 6.72
CA THR A 33 20.74 -8.55 8.04
C THR A 33 20.19 -7.47 8.95
N ILE A 34 19.03 -7.74 9.56
CA ILE A 34 18.45 -6.88 10.59
C ILE A 34 18.69 -7.50 11.96
N TRP A 35 19.10 -6.67 12.90
CA TRP A 35 19.39 -7.05 14.27
C TRP A 35 18.52 -6.27 15.26
N SER A 36 18.29 -6.85 16.43
CA SER A 36 17.77 -6.11 17.57
C SER A 36 18.82 -5.11 18.08
N ASP A 37 18.40 -4.15 18.88
CA ASP A 37 19.29 -3.23 19.58
C ASP A 37 19.73 -3.75 20.96
N VAL A 38 20.97 -3.43 21.34
CA VAL A 38 21.47 -3.47 22.72
C VAL A 38 21.94 -2.06 23.08
N PRO A 39 21.19 -1.33 23.94
CA PRO A 39 21.53 0.04 24.29
C PRO A 39 22.86 0.16 25.03
N ALA A 40 23.53 1.30 24.84
CA ALA A 40 24.73 1.68 25.58
C ALA A 40 24.51 1.55 27.10
N GLY A 41 25.51 0.97 27.78
CA GLY A 41 25.53 0.78 29.23
C GLY A 41 24.96 -0.56 29.71
N VAL A 42 24.37 -1.38 28.82
CA VAL A 42 23.98 -2.76 29.17
C VAL A 42 25.22 -3.62 29.37
N ASP A 43 26.11 -3.66 28.39
CA ASP A 43 27.36 -4.44 28.39
C ASP A 43 28.54 -3.70 27.73
N GLN A 44 28.28 -2.75 26.84
CA GLN A 44 29.28 -1.87 26.21
C GLN A 44 29.00 -0.37 26.46
N PRO A 45 30.00 0.52 26.34
CA PRO A 45 29.78 1.96 26.51
C PRO A 45 29.08 2.64 25.31
N PHE A 46 28.74 1.87 24.26
CA PHE A 46 28.04 2.30 23.05
C PHE A 46 26.93 1.30 22.74
N SER A 47 25.85 1.74 22.08
CA SER A 47 24.80 0.84 21.62
C SER A 47 25.29 0.01 20.44
N HIS A 48 24.84 -1.23 20.29
CA HIS A 48 25.30 -2.11 19.21
C HIS A 48 24.23 -3.13 18.79
N PRO A 49 24.43 -3.81 17.65
CA PRO A 49 23.57 -4.93 17.25
C PRO A 49 23.49 -5.99 18.35
N GLY A 50 22.31 -6.55 18.56
CA GLY A 50 22.03 -7.63 19.51
C GLY A 50 21.93 -8.98 18.83
N GLN A 51 20.71 -9.50 18.70
CA GLN A 51 20.43 -10.75 18.01
C GLN A 51 19.99 -10.49 16.56
N VAL A 52 20.42 -11.35 15.63
CA VAL A 52 19.91 -11.35 14.25
C VAL A 52 18.44 -11.74 14.25
N LEU A 53 17.59 -10.84 13.75
CA LEU A 53 16.14 -11.05 13.63
C LEU A 53 15.73 -11.53 12.24
N TRP A 54 16.43 -11.05 11.21
CA TRP A 54 16.07 -11.28 9.82
C TRP A 54 17.30 -11.23 8.92
N GLN A 55 17.26 -11.96 7.82
CA GLN A 55 18.30 -11.97 6.80
C GLN A 55 17.70 -12.19 5.41
N HIS A 56 18.24 -11.50 4.41
CA HIS A 56 17.93 -11.70 2.99
C HIS A 56 19.20 -11.73 2.16
N TYR A 57 19.27 -12.66 1.21
CA TYR A 57 20.34 -12.72 0.22
C TYR A 57 19.89 -12.04 -1.06
N CYS A 58 20.64 -11.01 -1.44
CA CYS A 58 20.44 -10.19 -2.61
C CYS A 58 21.39 -10.64 -3.72
N ASP A 59 20.85 -11.38 -4.68
CA ASP A 59 21.53 -11.80 -5.91
C ASP A 59 21.05 -11.03 -7.16
N ASN A 60 20.04 -10.18 -7.01
CA ASN A 60 19.57 -9.22 -8.01
C ASN A 60 19.55 -7.81 -7.44
N TYR A 61 20.12 -6.87 -8.17
CA TYR A 61 20.15 -5.46 -7.80
C TYR A 61 20.48 -4.62 -9.04
N THR A 62 20.08 -3.36 -9.04
CA THR A 62 20.53 -2.38 -10.02
C THR A 62 21.66 -1.55 -9.42
N TRP A 63 22.37 -0.82 -10.27
CA TRP A 63 23.45 0.06 -9.83
C TRP A 63 23.56 1.30 -10.72
N GLN A 64 24.11 2.38 -10.16
CA GLN A 64 24.47 3.58 -10.90
C GLN A 64 25.76 4.20 -10.34
N PHE A 65 26.55 4.85 -11.19
CA PHE A 65 27.69 5.64 -10.75
C PHE A 65 27.19 6.85 -9.95
N ALA A 66 27.58 6.93 -8.68
CA ALA A 66 27.12 7.95 -7.74
C ALA A 66 28.14 9.09 -7.56
N GLY A 67 29.38 8.92 -8.01
CA GLY A 67 30.42 9.94 -7.96
C GLY A 67 31.75 9.40 -7.45
N TRP A 68 32.50 10.29 -6.80
CA TRP A 68 33.83 10.01 -6.29
C TRP A 68 33.85 10.19 -4.78
N ASP A 69 34.55 9.32 -4.07
CA ASP A 69 34.76 9.41 -2.63
C ASP A 69 36.23 9.52 -2.25
N PHE A 70 36.48 10.12 -1.08
CA PHE A 70 37.80 10.36 -0.54
C PHE A 70 37.91 9.71 0.84
N ASP A 71 38.95 8.91 1.07
CA ASP A 71 39.25 8.41 2.41
C ASP A 71 39.87 9.54 3.26
N PRO A 72 39.20 10.02 4.31
CA PRO A 72 39.74 11.07 5.18
C PRO A 72 40.97 10.62 5.99
N ARG A 73 41.30 9.33 6.00
CA ARG A 73 42.50 8.77 6.64
C ARG A 73 43.74 8.91 5.77
N ASP A 74 43.57 8.92 4.45
CA ASP A 74 44.62 9.18 3.49
C ASP A 74 44.19 10.27 2.49
N PRO A 75 44.30 11.56 2.88
CA PRO A 75 43.87 12.66 2.02
C PRO A 75 44.68 12.79 0.71
N MET A 76 45.79 12.06 0.57
CA MET A 76 46.63 12.06 -0.63
C MET A 76 46.28 10.91 -1.58
N ALA A 77 45.44 9.96 -1.15
CA ALA A 77 44.93 8.92 -2.02
C ALA A 77 44.10 9.51 -3.16
N ALA A 78 44.15 8.86 -4.32
CA ALA A 78 43.26 9.20 -5.43
C ALA A 78 41.82 8.86 -5.03
N PRO A 79 40.83 9.67 -5.44
CA PRO A 79 39.44 9.38 -5.13
C PRO A 79 39.01 8.05 -5.75
N GLU A 80 38.25 7.28 -4.99
CA GLU A 80 37.67 6.01 -5.44
C GLU A 80 36.28 6.26 -6.03
N ALA A 81 35.90 5.46 -7.03
CA ALA A 81 34.57 5.53 -7.62
C ALA A 81 33.53 4.96 -6.64
N THR A 82 32.44 5.70 -6.45
CA THR A 82 31.31 5.33 -5.60
C THR A 82 30.12 4.95 -6.47
N PHE A 83 29.44 3.89 -6.08
CA PHE A 83 28.26 3.39 -6.74
C PHE A 83 27.09 3.37 -5.76
N TYR A 84 25.91 3.65 -6.29
CA TYR A 84 24.63 3.38 -5.65
C TYR A 84 24.13 2.03 -6.13
N PHE A 85 23.46 1.33 -5.23
CA PHE A 85 22.79 0.07 -5.47
C PHE A 85 21.39 0.11 -4.84
N GLU A 86 20.45 -0.62 -5.43
CA GLU A 86 19.10 -0.78 -4.92
C GLU A 86 18.55 -2.18 -5.20
N GLN A 87 17.64 -2.61 -4.34
CA GLN A 87 16.88 -3.85 -4.51
C GLN A 87 15.50 -3.74 -3.87
N ASP A 88 14.47 -3.98 -4.68
CA ASP A 88 13.15 -4.40 -4.21
C ASP A 88 13.23 -5.82 -3.61
N ILE A 89 13.01 -5.92 -2.31
CA ILE A 89 12.94 -7.20 -1.59
C ILE A 89 11.68 -7.94 -2.05
N PRO A 90 11.77 -9.23 -2.44
CA PRO A 90 10.59 -10.04 -2.73
C PRO A 90 9.62 -10.05 -1.54
N ARG A 91 8.31 -9.93 -1.81
CA ARG A 91 7.27 -9.79 -0.78
C ARG A 91 7.32 -10.83 0.33
N ASP A 92 7.60 -12.09 -0.02
CA ASP A 92 7.70 -13.19 0.95
C ASP A 92 8.89 -13.05 1.92
N ASN A 93 9.81 -12.14 1.64
CA ASN A 93 11.00 -11.86 2.45
C ASN A 93 10.98 -10.47 3.11
N TRP A 94 9.90 -9.68 3.02
CA TRP A 94 9.86 -8.37 3.69
C TRP A 94 10.12 -8.46 5.19
N PHE A 95 10.86 -7.49 5.72
CA PHE A 95 11.06 -7.36 7.16
C PHE A 95 9.94 -6.49 7.74
N TRP A 96 9.15 -7.03 8.67
CA TRP A 96 8.08 -6.31 9.34
C TRP A 96 8.57 -5.75 10.67
N GLN A 97 8.41 -4.44 10.85
CA GLN A 97 8.71 -3.80 12.12
C GLN A 97 7.61 -4.11 13.14
N GLU A 98 8.01 -4.44 14.36
CA GLU A 98 7.06 -4.63 15.46
C GLU A 98 6.46 -3.28 15.87
N PRO A 99 5.18 -3.22 16.28
CA PRO A 99 4.57 -2.00 16.79
C PRO A 99 5.34 -1.41 17.97
N GLY A 100 5.49 -0.08 18.00
CA GLY A 100 6.15 0.66 19.08
C GLY A 100 7.45 1.36 18.67
N GLU A 101 8.11 2.00 19.64
CA GLU A 101 9.42 2.63 19.46
C GLU A 101 10.52 1.55 19.57
N ASN A 102 10.83 0.92 18.45
CA ASN A 102 11.87 -0.10 18.35
C ASN A 102 13.09 0.45 17.61
N VAL A 103 14.29 0.12 18.10
CA VAL A 103 15.56 0.39 17.43
C VAL A 103 16.05 -0.90 16.79
N TYR A 104 16.37 -0.83 15.51
CA TYR A 104 16.95 -1.95 14.77
C TYR A 104 18.33 -1.57 14.24
N TRP A 105 19.11 -2.56 13.83
CA TRP A 105 20.36 -2.32 13.13
C TRP A 105 20.34 -3.05 11.81
N ILE A 106 20.88 -2.43 10.76
CA ILE A 106 21.06 -3.08 9.46
C ILE A 106 22.55 -3.27 9.18
N SER A 107 22.93 -4.48 8.78
CA SER A 107 24.22 -4.74 8.14
C SER A 107 24.00 -5.25 6.72
N ILE A 108 24.80 -4.75 5.78
CA ILE A 108 24.87 -5.22 4.40
C ILE A 108 26.29 -5.70 4.16
N SER A 109 26.44 -6.96 3.76
CA SER A 109 27.74 -7.61 3.58
C SER A 109 27.90 -8.04 2.14
N ALA A 110 29.02 -7.68 1.51
CA ALA A 110 29.36 -8.19 0.18
C ALA A 110 29.83 -9.65 0.27
N ARG A 111 29.25 -10.52 -0.55
CA ARG A 111 29.58 -11.94 -0.61
C ARG A 111 30.51 -12.24 -1.79
N TYR A 112 31.52 -13.07 -1.53
CA TYR A 112 32.47 -13.57 -2.53
C TYR A 112 32.69 -15.07 -2.33
N ASP A 113 32.13 -15.90 -3.21
CA ASP A 113 32.04 -17.35 -3.03
C ASP A 113 33.34 -18.10 -3.38
N LEU A 114 34.16 -17.55 -4.29
CA LEU A 114 35.32 -18.25 -4.84
C LEU A 114 36.66 -17.77 -4.26
N ALA A 115 36.85 -16.46 -4.07
CA ALA A 115 38.05 -15.86 -3.50
C ALA A 115 37.82 -14.39 -3.15
N GLN A 116 38.69 -13.80 -2.31
CA GLN A 116 38.72 -12.36 -2.11
C GLN A 116 38.98 -11.64 -3.46
N PRO A 117 38.13 -10.68 -3.85
CA PRO A 117 38.28 -9.97 -5.11
C PRO A 117 39.51 -9.05 -5.08
N ARG A 118 39.96 -8.63 -6.26
CA ARG A 118 41.01 -7.61 -6.38
C ARG A 118 40.59 -6.26 -5.80
N TYR A 119 39.31 -5.90 -5.97
CA TYR A 119 38.75 -4.62 -5.55
C TYR A 119 37.55 -4.88 -4.62
N PRO A 120 37.78 -5.24 -3.34
CA PRO A 120 36.70 -5.53 -2.42
C PRO A 120 35.80 -4.32 -2.19
N PHE A 121 34.50 -4.58 -2.11
CA PHE A 121 33.48 -3.61 -1.73
C PHE A 121 33.76 -3.03 -0.34
N GLY A 122 33.72 -1.71 -0.25
CA GLY A 122 33.77 -0.93 0.96
C GLY A 122 32.55 -0.01 1.03
N TRP A 123 32.00 0.13 2.22
CA TRP A 123 30.86 1.00 2.45
C TRP A 123 31.19 2.48 2.26
N LYS A 124 30.26 3.21 1.64
CA LYS A 124 30.29 4.65 1.70
C LYS A 124 29.92 5.09 3.10
N THR A 125 30.83 5.81 3.75
CA THR A 125 30.58 6.41 5.07
C THR A 125 30.52 7.92 4.97
N ARG A 126 29.86 8.57 5.93
CA ARG A 126 29.83 10.03 6.06
C ARG A 126 30.04 10.44 7.51
N PRO A 127 30.59 11.64 7.79
CA PRO A 127 30.55 12.16 9.14
C PRO A 127 29.11 12.18 9.65
N ARG A 128 28.93 11.72 10.88
CA ARG A 128 27.62 11.64 11.51
C ARG A 128 26.98 13.03 11.59
N ASP A 129 25.73 13.10 11.17
CA ASP A 129 24.95 14.33 11.31
C ASP A 129 24.55 14.53 12.78
N PRO A 130 24.89 15.66 13.43
CA PRO A 130 24.42 15.94 14.78
C PRO A 130 22.89 16.00 14.91
N ALA A 131 22.18 16.26 13.81
CA ALA A 131 20.72 16.24 13.74
C ALA A 131 20.14 14.87 13.36
N SER A 132 20.97 13.84 13.18
CA SER A 132 20.51 12.49 12.84
C SER A 132 19.52 11.98 13.90
N PRO A 133 18.36 11.43 13.50
CA PRO A 133 17.42 10.81 14.42
C PRO A 133 17.97 9.49 15.00
N ALA A 134 18.90 8.83 14.31
CA ALA A 134 19.69 7.74 14.88
C ALA A 134 20.44 8.27 16.11
N ARG A 135 20.32 7.59 17.25
CA ARG A 135 20.86 8.05 18.54
C ARG A 135 22.32 7.67 18.75
N ASP A 136 22.82 6.70 18.02
CA ASP A 136 24.10 6.05 18.29
C ASP A 136 25.05 6.14 17.08
N ASP A 137 26.22 5.49 17.17
CA ASP A 137 27.25 5.44 16.14
C ASP A 137 27.17 4.15 15.31
N ALA A 138 27.40 4.21 13.99
CA ALA A 138 27.51 2.99 13.20
C ALA A 138 28.62 2.09 13.77
N VAL A 139 28.41 0.77 13.76
CA VAL A 139 29.32 -0.21 14.36
C VAL A 139 29.91 -1.09 13.28
N ARG A 140 31.24 -1.25 13.27
CA ARG A 140 31.90 -2.32 12.52
C ARG A 140 31.80 -3.62 13.32
N ILE A 141 31.25 -4.67 12.72
CA ILE A 141 31.11 -5.98 13.36
C ILE A 141 32.37 -6.80 13.01
N PHE A 142 33.00 -7.38 14.03
CA PHE A 142 34.11 -8.31 13.90
C PHE A 142 33.68 -9.77 14.07
N ASP A 143 32.63 -10.03 14.85
CA ASP A 143 32.08 -11.36 15.10
C ASP A 143 30.57 -11.27 15.43
N PRO A 144 29.69 -11.97 14.69
CA PRO A 144 29.98 -12.90 13.59
C PRO A 144 30.27 -12.20 12.26
N THR A 145 31.08 -12.84 11.42
CA THR A 145 31.39 -12.39 10.05
C THR A 145 30.42 -12.93 9.00
N ASP A 146 29.57 -13.90 9.34
CA ASP A 146 28.50 -14.44 8.50
C ASP A 146 27.23 -14.65 9.35
N PRO A 147 26.54 -13.55 9.71
CA PRO A 147 25.41 -13.61 10.62
C PRO A 147 24.18 -14.28 10.01
N VAL A 148 23.55 -15.22 10.72
CA VAL A 148 22.25 -15.80 10.34
C VAL A 148 21.21 -15.62 11.45
N PRO A 149 19.90 -15.68 11.15
CA PRO A 149 18.84 -15.51 12.14
C PRO A 149 19.05 -16.32 13.42
N GLY A 150 18.93 -15.64 14.57
CA GLY A 150 19.14 -16.20 15.91
C GLY A 150 20.56 -16.07 16.46
N MET A 151 21.57 -15.77 15.63
CA MET A 151 22.93 -15.48 16.12
C MET A 151 22.98 -14.18 16.93
N ILE A 152 23.93 -14.10 17.87
CA ILE A 152 24.16 -12.91 18.68
C ILE A 152 25.44 -12.20 18.22
N TYR A 153 25.44 -10.88 18.29
CA TYR A 153 26.64 -10.07 18.20
C TYR A 153 27.62 -10.46 19.31
N ILE A 154 28.90 -10.59 18.97
CA ILE A 154 29.97 -10.99 19.89
C ILE A 154 31.01 -9.88 20.02
N ALA A 155 31.44 -9.29 18.91
CA ALA A 155 32.49 -8.28 18.91
C ALA A 155 32.37 -7.28 17.76
N GLY A 156 32.79 -6.04 18.03
CA GLY A 156 32.75 -4.92 17.10
C GLY A 156 33.13 -3.62 17.81
N GLN A 157 33.12 -2.52 17.06
CA GLN A 157 33.43 -1.18 17.59
C GLN A 157 32.74 -0.08 16.78
N PRO A 158 32.47 1.09 17.38
CA PRO A 158 31.99 2.27 16.65
C PRO A 158 32.93 2.66 15.50
N ILE A 159 32.35 3.16 14.41
CA ILE A 159 33.09 3.73 13.30
C ILE A 159 33.35 5.20 13.61
N GLU A 160 34.61 5.52 13.89
CA GLU A 160 35.04 6.89 14.15
C GLU A 160 36.33 7.26 13.39
N TRP A 161 36.40 8.50 12.92
CA TRP A 161 37.62 9.10 12.40
C TRP A 161 37.56 10.64 12.32
N PRO A 162 38.55 11.37 12.85
CA PRO A 162 39.55 10.93 13.83
C PRO A 162 38.86 10.44 15.12
N VAL A 163 39.63 9.91 16.07
CA VAL A 163 39.13 9.46 17.37
C VAL A 163 38.17 10.49 17.99
N GLY A 164 36.99 10.03 18.44
CA GLY A 164 35.93 10.86 19.00
C GLY A 164 35.02 11.55 17.97
N ARG A 165 35.15 11.24 16.67
CA ARG A 165 34.26 11.74 15.60
C ARG A 165 33.58 10.57 14.92
N SER A 166 32.32 10.37 15.23
CA SER A 166 31.48 9.31 14.69
C SER A 166 31.15 9.49 13.21
N TRP A 167 30.99 8.37 12.53
CA TRP A 167 30.59 8.27 11.13
C TRP A 167 29.40 7.33 10.98
N ASP A 168 28.53 7.69 10.04
CA ASP A 168 27.37 6.89 9.64
C ASP A 168 27.64 6.18 8.31
N MET A 169 26.82 5.16 8.08
CA MET A 169 26.77 4.37 6.85
C MET A 169 25.76 5.01 5.89
N ALA A 170 26.08 5.07 4.60
CA ALA A 170 25.14 5.58 3.59
C ALA A 170 24.22 4.46 3.09
N PHE A 171 22.97 4.45 3.56
CA PHE A 171 21.90 3.57 3.10
C PHE A 171 20.54 4.28 3.22
N GLY A 172 19.53 3.73 2.56
CA GLY A 172 18.14 4.13 2.67
C GLY A 172 17.26 2.88 2.70
N LEU A 173 16.21 2.91 3.50
CA LEU A 173 15.18 1.87 3.52
C LEU A 173 13.86 2.51 3.12
N THR A 174 13.13 1.87 2.22
CA THR A 174 11.82 2.35 1.82
C THR A 174 10.77 1.24 1.96
N THR A 175 9.52 1.68 2.04
CA THR A 175 8.34 0.84 2.02
C THR A 175 7.61 1.13 0.71
N ALA A 176 7.48 0.11 -0.13
CA ALA A 176 6.69 0.12 -1.33
C ALA A 176 5.25 0.28 -0.90
N ASP A 177 4.53 1.15 -1.61
CA ASP A 177 3.10 1.20 -1.41
C ASP A 177 2.49 -0.10 -1.92
N VAL A 178 1.70 -0.72 -1.06
CA VAL A 178 1.00 -1.99 -1.32
C VAL A 178 -0.49 -1.82 -1.13
N THR A 179 -0.91 -0.61 -0.76
CA THR A 179 -2.30 -0.26 -0.53
C THR A 179 -2.87 0.08 -1.90
N PRO A 180 -3.87 -0.66 -2.40
CA PRO A 180 -4.49 -0.29 -3.64
C PRO A 180 -5.30 1.02 -3.47
N PRO A 181 -5.33 1.87 -4.50
CA PRO A 181 -6.24 3.01 -4.50
C PRO A 181 -7.69 2.51 -4.49
N THR A 182 -8.57 3.25 -3.82
CA THR A 182 -10.02 3.00 -3.75
C THR A 182 -10.79 4.25 -4.18
N VAL A 183 -12.08 4.11 -4.48
CA VAL A 183 -12.97 5.26 -4.69
C VAL A 183 -13.59 5.66 -3.36
N VAL A 184 -13.54 6.96 -3.04
CA VAL A 184 -14.06 7.50 -1.77
C VAL A 184 -15.28 8.42 -1.94
N ASP A 185 -15.55 8.88 -3.16
CA ASP A 185 -16.76 9.62 -3.47
C ASP A 185 -17.11 9.57 -4.97
N VAL A 186 -18.40 9.71 -5.27
CA VAL A 186 -18.92 9.95 -6.61
C VAL A 186 -19.85 11.14 -6.54
N GLN A 187 -19.50 12.19 -7.28
CA GLN A 187 -20.28 13.42 -7.34
C GLN A 187 -20.78 13.68 -8.76
N VAL A 188 -21.86 14.44 -8.87
CA VAL A 188 -22.35 14.99 -10.13
C VAL A 188 -22.39 16.51 -10.09
N LYS A 189 -22.22 17.09 -11.27
CA LYS A 189 -22.15 18.53 -11.48
C LYS A 189 -22.64 18.91 -12.87
N GLY A 190 -22.86 20.21 -13.08
CA GLY A 190 -22.94 20.83 -14.40
C GLY A 190 -21.90 21.93 -14.57
N THR A 191 -21.42 22.11 -15.80
CA THR A 191 -20.43 23.15 -16.17
C THR A 191 -20.89 24.59 -15.87
N THR A 192 -22.19 24.80 -15.64
CA THR A 192 -22.80 26.11 -15.34
C THR A 192 -23.47 26.17 -13.97
N TRP A 193 -23.24 25.18 -13.11
CA TRP A 193 -23.86 25.14 -11.78
C TRP A 193 -23.42 26.32 -10.92
N LEU A 194 -24.39 26.91 -10.22
CA LEU A 194 -24.18 27.92 -9.18
C LEU A 194 -24.45 27.36 -7.78
N VAL A 195 -24.75 26.06 -7.70
CA VAL A 195 -24.90 25.27 -6.47
C VAL A 195 -23.66 24.38 -6.28
N PRO A 196 -23.40 23.88 -5.06
CA PRO A 196 -22.30 22.94 -4.83
C PRO A 196 -22.46 21.62 -5.60
N ASP A 197 -21.32 20.98 -5.88
CA ASP A 197 -21.27 19.64 -6.47
C ASP A 197 -21.97 18.63 -5.55
N TYR A 198 -22.69 17.66 -6.13
CA TYR A 198 -23.58 16.78 -5.36
C TYR A 198 -22.98 15.38 -5.21
N SER A 199 -22.56 15.02 -4.00
CA SER A 199 -22.17 13.64 -3.65
C SER A 199 -23.40 12.73 -3.60
N ILE A 200 -23.35 11.64 -4.39
CA ILE A 200 -24.44 10.66 -4.45
C ILE A 200 -24.32 9.74 -3.22
N PRO A 201 -25.37 9.63 -2.39
CA PRO A 201 -25.33 8.78 -1.21
C PRO A 201 -25.06 7.31 -1.53
N VAL A 202 -24.42 6.60 -0.60
CA VAL A 202 -24.19 5.14 -0.65
C VAL A 202 -24.76 4.44 0.58
N GLY A 203 -24.80 3.11 0.57
CA GLY A 203 -25.24 2.29 1.70
C GLY A 203 -26.72 2.41 2.08
N SER A 204 -27.55 3.01 1.22
CA SER A 204 -28.99 3.14 1.44
C SER A 204 -29.77 3.26 0.13
N ALA A 205 -31.11 3.15 0.20
CA ALA A 205 -31.98 3.34 -0.96
C ALA A 205 -31.85 4.74 -1.60
N ALA A 206 -31.31 5.73 -0.88
CA ALA A 206 -31.08 7.09 -1.39
C ALA A 206 -30.11 7.13 -2.58
N GLN A 207 -29.22 6.14 -2.72
CA GLN A 207 -28.29 6.03 -3.87
C GLN A 207 -29.02 5.99 -5.21
N VAL A 208 -30.22 5.39 -5.24
CA VAL A 208 -31.01 5.18 -6.45
C VAL A 208 -32.28 6.04 -6.49
N GLU A 209 -32.35 7.06 -5.63
CA GLU A 209 -33.30 8.17 -5.80
C GLU A 209 -32.92 8.97 -7.07
N PRO A 210 -33.85 9.26 -7.98
CA PRO A 210 -33.53 10.05 -9.16
C PRO A 210 -33.13 11.48 -8.81
N LEU A 211 -32.04 11.94 -9.41
CA LEU A 211 -31.60 13.32 -9.33
C LEU A 211 -32.45 14.19 -10.25
N GLY A 212 -33.03 15.28 -9.70
CA GLY A 212 -34.02 16.11 -10.38
C GLY A 212 -33.46 17.21 -11.29
N TRP A 213 -32.13 17.35 -11.40
CA TRP A 213 -31.51 18.37 -12.24
C TRP A 213 -31.49 17.99 -13.73
N SER A 214 -31.68 18.98 -14.59
CA SER A 214 -31.61 18.87 -16.06
C SER A 214 -30.23 19.20 -16.65
N THR A 215 -29.31 19.71 -15.82
CA THR A 215 -28.03 20.29 -16.25
C THR A 215 -26.83 19.48 -15.81
N ILE A 216 -27.02 18.23 -15.34
CA ILE A 216 -25.92 17.33 -15.01
C ILE A 216 -25.17 16.98 -16.29
N ASN A 217 -23.94 17.43 -16.42
CA ASN A 217 -23.06 17.10 -17.55
C ASN A 217 -21.61 16.79 -17.13
N GLN A 218 -21.36 16.66 -15.82
CA GLN A 218 -20.07 16.27 -15.27
C GLN A 218 -20.25 15.17 -14.22
N ILE A 219 -19.38 14.16 -14.29
CA ILE A 219 -19.22 13.11 -13.29
C ILE A 219 -17.85 13.31 -12.65
N GLU A 220 -17.81 13.32 -11.33
CA GLU A 220 -16.57 13.41 -10.55
C GLU A 220 -16.39 12.15 -9.72
N VAL A 221 -15.20 11.55 -9.79
CA VAL A 221 -14.80 10.40 -8.99
C VAL A 221 -13.59 10.83 -8.16
N THR A 222 -13.70 10.67 -6.85
CA THR A 222 -12.61 10.98 -5.91
C THR A 222 -11.95 9.68 -5.47
N PHE A 223 -10.62 9.59 -5.60
CA PHE A 223 -9.83 8.44 -5.17
C PHE A 223 -9.23 8.64 -3.77
N SER A 224 -8.82 7.56 -3.11
CA SER A 224 -8.17 7.61 -1.79
C SER A 224 -6.75 8.20 -1.83
N GLU A 225 -6.14 8.25 -3.02
CA GLU A 225 -4.76 8.67 -3.26
C GLU A 225 -4.56 9.12 -4.73
N ASP A 226 -3.34 9.52 -5.06
CA ASP A 226 -2.96 9.95 -6.41
C ASP A 226 -2.88 8.74 -7.36
N VAL A 227 -3.56 8.83 -8.50
CA VAL A 227 -3.68 7.73 -9.47
C VAL A 227 -3.36 8.17 -10.89
N ILE A 228 -2.92 7.21 -11.68
CA ILE A 228 -2.84 7.32 -13.14
C ILE A 228 -4.24 7.00 -13.69
N VAL A 229 -4.94 8.05 -14.17
CA VAL A 229 -6.30 7.95 -14.71
C VAL A 229 -6.48 8.87 -15.91
N THR A 230 -7.29 8.42 -16.87
CA THR A 230 -7.55 9.08 -18.16
C THR A 230 -9.04 9.06 -18.49
N GLN A 231 -9.42 9.83 -19.52
CA GLN A 231 -10.79 9.85 -20.00
C GLN A 231 -11.32 8.45 -20.38
N ALA A 232 -10.45 7.57 -20.90
CA ALA A 232 -10.83 6.25 -21.41
C ALA A 232 -11.14 5.24 -20.30
N ASP A 233 -10.80 5.55 -19.05
CA ASP A 233 -10.90 4.61 -17.94
C ASP A 233 -12.29 4.54 -17.32
N LEU A 234 -13.17 5.49 -17.64
CA LEU A 234 -14.57 5.47 -17.26
C LEU A 234 -15.44 5.22 -18.50
N THR A 235 -16.37 4.29 -18.38
CA THR A 235 -17.51 4.17 -19.31
C THR A 235 -18.80 4.53 -18.59
N LEU A 236 -19.64 5.34 -19.23
CA LEU A 236 -20.96 5.70 -18.74
C LEU A 236 -22.00 5.13 -19.69
N THR A 237 -22.82 4.21 -19.19
CA THR A 237 -23.90 3.58 -19.94
C THR A 237 -25.24 3.90 -19.31
N GLY A 238 -26.28 3.96 -20.12
CA GLY A 238 -27.65 4.22 -19.69
C GLY A 238 -28.62 3.18 -20.22
N ALA A 239 -29.80 3.11 -19.60
CA ALA A 239 -30.91 2.32 -20.08
C ALA A 239 -31.54 2.93 -21.34
N ASN A 240 -31.57 4.27 -21.43
CA ASN A 240 -32.12 5.01 -22.58
C ASN A 240 -31.04 5.41 -23.58
N VAL A 241 -29.83 5.74 -23.10
CA VAL A 241 -28.66 6.02 -23.96
C VAL A 241 -27.63 4.91 -23.75
N PRO A 242 -27.35 4.05 -24.76
CA PRO A 242 -26.46 2.91 -24.57
C PRO A 242 -25.06 3.26 -24.06
N VAL A 243 -24.49 4.37 -24.55
CA VAL A 243 -23.19 4.90 -24.14
C VAL A 243 -23.22 6.42 -24.23
N TYR A 244 -22.82 7.10 -23.14
CA TYR A 244 -22.61 8.54 -23.13
C TYR A 244 -21.17 8.87 -23.54
N ASN A 245 -21.00 9.90 -24.38
CA ASN A 245 -19.68 10.34 -24.85
C ASN A 245 -19.16 11.51 -24.01
N PHE A 246 -17.84 11.56 -23.85
CA PHE A 246 -17.15 12.65 -23.16
C PHE A 246 -16.60 13.69 -24.14
N ALA A 247 -16.79 14.96 -23.81
CA ALA A 247 -16.21 16.11 -24.48
C ALA A 247 -14.87 16.55 -23.86
N GLY A 248 -14.59 16.13 -22.62
CA GLY A 248 -13.33 16.46 -21.95
C GLY A 248 -13.12 15.69 -20.65
N PHE A 249 -11.90 15.79 -20.14
CA PHE A 249 -11.43 15.14 -18.93
C PHE A 249 -10.40 16.02 -18.22
N ASN A 250 -10.44 16.04 -16.89
CA ASN A 250 -9.45 16.67 -16.04
C ASN A 250 -9.20 15.81 -14.80
N TYR A 251 -7.95 15.72 -14.35
CA TYR A 251 -7.61 15.09 -13.09
C TYR A 251 -6.84 16.09 -12.20
N ASP A 252 -7.30 16.26 -10.95
CA ASP A 252 -6.63 17.06 -9.93
C ASP A 252 -5.86 16.13 -8.98
N PRO A 253 -4.52 16.05 -9.08
CA PRO A 253 -3.70 15.16 -8.26
C PRO A 253 -3.52 15.65 -6.81
N PHE A 254 -4.00 16.85 -6.45
CA PHE A 254 -3.93 17.33 -5.06
C PHE A 254 -5.16 16.94 -4.24
N ASN A 255 -6.31 16.86 -4.90
CA ASN A 255 -7.58 16.46 -4.27
C ASN A 255 -8.02 15.05 -4.71
N TYR A 256 -7.28 14.42 -5.62
CA TYR A 256 -7.55 13.10 -6.18
C TYR A 256 -8.89 12.99 -6.91
N ILE A 257 -9.33 14.09 -7.55
CA ILE A 257 -10.63 14.18 -8.22
C ILE A 257 -10.44 14.08 -9.73
N ALA A 258 -11.05 13.08 -10.35
CA ALA A 258 -11.17 12.95 -11.79
C ALA A 258 -12.56 13.42 -12.25
N THR A 259 -12.59 14.38 -13.17
CA THR A 259 -13.81 14.98 -13.71
C THR A 259 -13.97 14.62 -15.19
N TRP A 260 -15.01 13.86 -15.52
CA TRP A 260 -15.43 13.60 -16.90
C TRP A 260 -16.54 14.55 -17.30
N THR A 261 -16.34 15.30 -18.40
CA THR A 261 -17.34 16.21 -18.96
C THR A 261 -18.01 15.58 -20.16
N LEU A 262 -19.34 15.46 -20.12
CA LEU A 262 -20.18 14.84 -21.14
C LEU A 262 -20.40 15.77 -22.33
N THR A 263 -20.69 15.22 -23.51
CA THR A 263 -21.03 16.01 -24.71
C THR A 263 -22.36 16.76 -24.60
N GLY A 264 -23.21 16.36 -23.65
CA GLY A 264 -24.51 16.96 -23.36
C GLY A 264 -24.95 16.59 -21.95
N ALA A 265 -25.96 17.30 -21.44
CA ALA A 265 -26.53 16.98 -20.15
C ALA A 265 -27.28 15.64 -20.19
N ILE A 266 -27.31 14.96 -19.05
CA ILE A 266 -28.05 13.72 -18.85
C ILE A 266 -29.54 14.06 -18.72
N ASP A 267 -30.36 13.42 -19.54
CA ASP A 267 -31.83 13.45 -19.44
C ASP A 267 -32.32 12.22 -18.66
N THR A 268 -33.63 11.96 -18.62
CA THR A 268 -34.23 10.81 -17.94
C THR A 268 -33.53 9.50 -18.31
N ASP A 269 -32.81 8.92 -17.35
CA ASP A 269 -32.06 7.68 -17.54
C ASP A 269 -31.71 6.99 -16.21
N LYS A 270 -31.41 5.69 -16.30
CA LYS A 270 -30.74 4.91 -15.26
C LYS A 270 -29.33 4.61 -15.74
N LEU A 271 -28.33 5.10 -15.03
CA LEU A 271 -26.95 5.09 -15.48
C LEU A 271 -26.08 4.14 -14.67
N LEU A 272 -25.09 3.56 -15.33
CA LEU A 272 -23.99 2.81 -14.74
C LEU A 272 -22.67 3.47 -15.12
N ILE A 273 -21.95 3.95 -14.11
CA ILE A 273 -20.52 4.28 -14.16
C ILE A 273 -19.75 2.97 -13.98
N ASP A 274 -18.80 2.71 -14.88
CA ASP A 274 -17.85 1.61 -14.77
C ASP A 274 -16.44 2.18 -14.96
N VAL A 275 -15.65 2.24 -13.88
CA VAL A 275 -14.25 2.67 -13.88
C VAL A 275 -13.36 1.42 -13.86
N SER A 276 -12.44 1.33 -14.83
CA SER A 276 -11.64 0.12 -15.04
C SER A 276 -10.48 -0.01 -14.06
N ALA A 277 -10.49 -1.08 -13.27
CA ALA A 277 -9.33 -1.46 -12.45
C ALA A 277 -8.20 -2.10 -13.25
N ALA A 278 -8.37 -2.33 -14.56
CA ALA A 278 -7.31 -2.86 -15.40
C ALA A 278 -6.30 -1.78 -15.83
N THR A 279 -6.69 -0.50 -15.75
CA THR A 279 -5.91 0.63 -16.25
C THR A 279 -5.75 1.74 -15.22
N VAL A 280 -6.69 1.91 -14.29
CA VAL A 280 -6.51 2.80 -13.14
C VAL A 280 -5.64 2.12 -12.09
N GLN A 281 -4.54 2.78 -11.76
CA GLN A 281 -3.55 2.33 -10.78
C GLN A 281 -2.87 3.53 -10.12
N ASP A 282 -2.27 3.33 -8.96
CA ASP A 282 -1.39 4.32 -8.35
C ASP A 282 -0.01 4.37 -9.07
N TYR A 283 0.90 5.20 -8.54
CA TYR A 283 2.28 5.29 -9.04
C TYR A 283 3.21 4.16 -8.58
N ALA A 284 2.80 3.36 -7.59
CA ALA A 284 3.50 2.15 -7.18
C ALA A 284 3.10 0.92 -8.04
N GLY A 285 2.07 1.06 -8.88
CA GLY A 285 1.56 0.02 -9.76
C GLY A 285 0.45 -0.84 -9.15
N ASN A 286 -0.10 -0.46 -7.99
CA ASN A 286 -1.27 -1.14 -7.43
C ASN A 286 -2.52 -0.73 -8.22
N ALA A 287 -3.25 -1.73 -8.72
CA ALA A 287 -4.50 -1.51 -9.44
C ALA A 287 -5.61 -1.04 -8.49
N LEU A 288 -6.60 -0.31 -9.00
CA LEU A 288 -7.80 0.10 -8.26
C LEU A 288 -8.46 -1.11 -7.57
N ASP A 289 -8.81 -0.96 -6.29
CA ASP A 289 -9.68 -1.85 -5.53
C ASP A 289 -11.12 -1.28 -5.57
N GLY A 290 -11.80 -1.54 -6.68
CA GLY A 290 -12.98 -0.80 -7.10
C GLY A 290 -14.31 -1.46 -6.74
N GLU A 291 -14.33 -2.77 -6.51
CA GLU A 291 -15.58 -3.51 -6.29
C GLU A 291 -16.30 -3.09 -5.00
N TRP A 292 -17.61 -3.29 -4.97
CA TRP A 292 -18.36 -3.29 -3.72
C TRP A 292 -18.31 -4.66 -3.06
N THR A 293 -18.25 -4.68 -1.71
CA THR A 293 -18.28 -5.95 -0.97
C THR A 293 -19.68 -6.56 -0.87
N ASP A 294 -20.71 -5.73 -0.89
CA ASP A 294 -22.11 -6.12 -0.81
C ASP A 294 -23.06 -5.02 -1.34
N THR A 295 -24.38 -5.21 -1.19
CA THR A 295 -25.41 -4.27 -1.66
C THR A 295 -25.70 -3.11 -0.70
N VAL A 296 -25.00 -3.04 0.44
CA VAL A 296 -25.15 -1.97 1.44
C VAL A 296 -23.83 -1.29 1.75
N SER A 297 -22.82 -1.53 0.90
CA SER A 297 -21.47 -1.01 1.06
C SER A 297 -21.48 0.52 1.05
N VAL A 298 -20.55 1.07 1.81
CA VAL A 298 -20.25 2.51 1.89
C VAL A 298 -18.80 2.72 1.46
N TYR A 299 -18.43 3.96 1.15
CA TYR A 299 -17.04 4.30 0.86
C TYR A 299 -16.10 4.02 2.05
N PRO A 300 -14.81 3.73 1.80
CA PRO A 300 -14.18 3.55 0.48
C PRO A 300 -14.70 2.30 -0.25
N SER A 301 -14.59 2.26 -1.58
CA SER A 301 -14.80 1.03 -2.35
C SER A 301 -13.75 -0.03 -1.97
N GLY A 302 -13.97 -1.25 -2.45
CA GLY A 302 -12.99 -2.31 -2.42
C GLY A 302 -13.17 -3.34 -1.31
N ASN A 303 -12.41 -4.42 -1.41
CA ASN A 303 -12.36 -5.51 -0.42
C ASN A 303 -10.98 -5.67 0.25
N GLY A 304 -10.06 -4.73 -0.01
CA GLY A 304 -8.67 -4.74 0.43
C GLY A 304 -7.72 -5.46 -0.54
N VAL A 305 -8.17 -5.80 -1.75
CA VAL A 305 -7.37 -6.50 -2.75
C VAL A 305 -7.44 -5.74 -4.08
N ALA A 306 -6.28 -5.36 -4.61
CA ALA A 306 -6.17 -4.70 -5.91
C ALA A 306 -6.90 -5.47 -7.02
N GLY A 307 -7.65 -4.76 -7.86
CA GLY A 307 -8.46 -5.31 -8.94
C GLY A 307 -9.94 -4.99 -8.76
N GLY A 308 -10.76 -5.46 -9.71
CA GLY A 308 -12.21 -5.26 -9.69
C GLY A 308 -12.67 -3.85 -10.07
N ASN A 309 -13.46 -3.75 -11.14
CA ASN A 309 -13.94 -2.45 -11.60
C ASN A 309 -14.85 -1.79 -10.57
N PHE A 310 -14.75 -0.47 -10.46
CA PHE A 310 -15.72 0.31 -9.69
C PHE A 310 -16.99 0.51 -10.52
N GLN A 311 -18.06 -0.14 -10.09
CA GLN A 311 -19.37 -0.09 -10.74
C GLN A 311 -20.37 0.65 -9.87
N PHE A 312 -20.92 1.75 -10.37
CA PHE A 312 -21.81 2.63 -9.62
C PHE A 312 -23.06 3.00 -10.40
N THR A 313 -24.23 2.71 -9.85
CA THR A 313 -25.52 3.02 -10.48
C THR A 313 -26.17 4.23 -9.84
N PHE A 314 -26.69 5.14 -10.66
CA PHE A 314 -27.54 6.25 -10.23
C PHE A 314 -28.63 6.54 -11.27
N LYS A 315 -29.54 7.46 -10.97
CA LYS A 315 -30.64 7.84 -11.86
C LYS A 315 -30.72 9.35 -12.00
N VAL A 316 -31.15 9.81 -13.17
CA VAL A 316 -31.50 11.21 -13.42
C VAL A 316 -32.92 11.24 -13.95
N LEU A 317 -33.76 12.11 -13.39
CA LEU A 317 -35.13 12.35 -13.83
C LEU A 317 -35.44 13.84 -13.64
N PRO A 318 -35.16 14.69 -14.65
CA PRO A 318 -35.31 16.12 -14.48
C PRO A 318 -36.74 16.52 -14.10
N GLY A 319 -36.88 17.45 -13.15
CA GLY A 319 -38.19 17.91 -12.67
C GLY A 319 -38.82 17.06 -11.56
N ASN A 320 -38.23 15.92 -11.17
CA ASN A 320 -38.65 15.13 -10.02
C ASN A 320 -38.04 15.70 -8.73
N ALA A 321 -38.81 16.51 -8.00
CA ALA A 321 -38.37 17.14 -6.76
C ALA A 321 -38.55 16.24 -5.53
N ASN A 322 -39.56 15.37 -5.54
CA ASN A 322 -39.93 14.55 -4.38
C ASN A 322 -39.24 13.17 -4.36
N THR A 323 -38.46 12.85 -5.39
CA THR A 323 -37.67 11.61 -5.57
C THR A 323 -38.50 10.32 -5.70
N ASP A 324 -39.77 10.39 -6.12
CA ASP A 324 -40.69 9.23 -6.16
C ASP A 324 -40.66 8.40 -7.47
N ASN A 325 -39.67 8.67 -8.33
CA ASN A 325 -39.51 8.13 -9.69
C ASN A 325 -40.53 8.61 -10.72
N LYS A 326 -41.29 9.67 -10.45
CA LYS A 326 -42.23 10.28 -11.39
C LYS A 326 -42.06 11.79 -11.41
N VAL A 327 -42.53 12.42 -12.47
CA VAL A 327 -42.64 13.88 -12.57
C VAL A 327 -44.11 14.21 -12.70
N ASP A 328 -44.73 14.70 -11.63
CA ASP A 328 -46.16 14.97 -11.58
C ASP A 328 -46.52 16.26 -10.82
N GLY A 329 -47.79 16.39 -10.42
CA GLY A 329 -48.29 17.57 -9.72
C GLY A 329 -47.75 17.72 -8.28
N LEU A 330 -47.15 16.67 -7.71
CA LEU A 330 -46.53 16.73 -6.39
C LEU A 330 -45.17 17.42 -6.45
N ASP A 331 -44.40 17.23 -7.53
CA ASP A 331 -43.12 17.92 -7.74
C ASP A 331 -43.30 19.43 -7.93
N TYR A 332 -44.39 19.80 -8.60
CA TYR A 332 -44.78 21.20 -8.76
C TYR A 332 -44.91 21.93 -7.42
N ASN A 333 -45.28 21.24 -6.33
CA ASN A 333 -45.40 21.87 -5.03
C ASN A 333 -44.04 22.38 -4.52
N ALA A 334 -42.93 21.68 -4.80
CA ALA A 334 -41.60 22.14 -4.42
C ALA A 334 -41.24 23.45 -5.12
N TRP A 335 -41.51 23.53 -6.43
CA TRP A 335 -41.35 24.76 -7.21
C TRP A 335 -42.26 25.87 -6.68
N SER A 336 -43.56 25.61 -6.52
CA SER A 336 -44.54 26.63 -6.13
C SER A 336 -44.32 27.19 -4.73
N LEU A 337 -43.79 26.38 -3.79
CA LEU A 337 -43.49 26.81 -2.43
C LEU A 337 -42.23 27.68 -2.35
N ASN A 338 -41.29 27.50 -3.29
CA ASN A 338 -40.00 28.20 -3.31
C ASN A 338 -39.88 29.20 -4.46
N TYR A 339 -40.98 29.51 -5.18
CA TYR A 339 -40.93 30.43 -6.31
C TYR A 339 -40.31 31.80 -5.93
N ASN A 340 -39.33 32.22 -6.72
CA ASN A 340 -38.53 33.43 -6.53
C ASN A 340 -37.79 33.45 -5.17
N GLN A 341 -37.37 32.27 -4.68
CA GLN A 341 -36.47 32.10 -3.55
C GLN A 341 -35.13 31.51 -4.02
N PRO A 342 -34.02 31.81 -3.31
CA PRO A 342 -32.79 31.07 -3.47
C PRO A 342 -33.00 29.59 -3.13
N ALA A 343 -32.38 28.72 -3.91
CA ALA A 343 -32.39 27.28 -3.72
C ALA A 343 -30.98 26.74 -3.97
N THR A 344 -30.67 25.59 -3.38
CA THR A 344 -29.39 24.91 -3.64
C THR A 344 -29.58 23.47 -4.07
N THR A 345 -30.83 23.03 -4.24
CA THR A 345 -31.17 21.64 -4.56
C THR A 345 -32.42 21.55 -5.42
N TYR A 346 -32.49 20.52 -6.27
CA TYR A 346 -33.70 20.17 -7.03
C TYR A 346 -34.91 19.87 -6.13
N LYS A 347 -34.68 19.45 -4.88
CA LYS A 347 -35.75 19.23 -3.88
C LYS A 347 -36.46 20.53 -3.47
N GLN A 348 -35.85 21.69 -3.74
CA GLN A 348 -36.45 23.02 -3.57
C GLN A 348 -37.05 23.57 -4.88
N GLY A 349 -37.05 22.77 -5.95
CA GLY A 349 -37.56 23.16 -7.27
C GLY A 349 -36.56 23.89 -8.16
N ASP A 350 -35.28 23.96 -7.81
CA ASP A 350 -34.20 24.43 -8.69
C ASP A 350 -33.67 23.24 -9.52
N PHE A 351 -34.21 23.10 -10.73
CA PHE A 351 -33.93 21.99 -11.64
C PHE A 351 -32.85 22.32 -12.67
N ASN A 352 -32.45 23.59 -12.82
CA ASN A 352 -31.34 23.99 -13.69
C ASN A 352 -30.02 24.23 -12.94
N ALA A 353 -30.05 24.18 -11.60
CA ALA A 353 -28.93 24.40 -10.70
C ALA A 353 -28.33 25.82 -10.77
N ASP A 354 -29.16 26.83 -11.02
CA ASP A 354 -28.76 28.24 -11.08
C ASP A 354 -28.90 28.99 -9.74
N ALA A 355 -29.16 28.23 -8.67
CA ALA A 355 -29.31 28.69 -7.29
C ALA A 355 -30.60 29.50 -7.00
N PHE A 356 -31.58 29.48 -7.91
CA PHE A 356 -32.90 30.08 -7.72
C PHE A 356 -34.00 29.16 -8.24
N THR A 357 -35.17 29.19 -7.60
CA THR A 357 -36.38 28.51 -8.11
C THR A 357 -37.25 29.52 -8.85
N ASP A 358 -37.30 29.45 -10.19
CA ASP A 358 -38.00 30.44 -11.01
C ASP A 358 -38.75 29.87 -12.24
N GLY A 359 -39.11 30.73 -13.21
CA GLY A 359 -39.86 30.31 -14.40
C GLY A 359 -39.10 29.35 -15.34
N LEU A 360 -37.77 29.29 -15.27
CA LEU A 360 -36.96 28.34 -16.03
C LEU A 360 -37.10 26.92 -15.48
N ASP A 361 -37.17 26.78 -14.15
CA ASP A 361 -37.42 25.49 -13.50
C ASP A 361 -38.82 24.97 -13.79
N TYR A 362 -39.80 25.86 -13.82
CA TYR A 362 -41.15 25.51 -14.25
C TYR A 362 -41.16 24.89 -15.64
N ASN A 363 -40.38 25.46 -16.58
CA ASN A 363 -40.27 24.91 -17.93
C ASN A 363 -39.65 23.50 -17.89
N ILE A 364 -38.65 23.26 -17.06
CA ILE A 364 -38.03 21.94 -16.90
C ILE A 364 -39.06 20.94 -16.37
N TRP A 365 -39.75 21.25 -15.27
CA TRP A 365 -40.82 20.39 -14.76
C TRP A 365 -41.90 20.13 -15.82
N SER A 366 -42.35 21.17 -16.52
CA SER A 366 -43.40 21.05 -17.53
C SER A 366 -42.98 20.22 -18.74
N LEU A 367 -41.71 20.22 -19.12
CA LEU A 367 -41.18 19.42 -20.23
C LEU A 367 -41.11 17.92 -19.87
N HIS A 368 -40.98 17.60 -18.59
CA HIS A 368 -40.84 16.23 -18.09
C HIS A 368 -42.12 15.69 -17.45
N TYR A 369 -43.21 16.46 -17.41
CA TYR A 369 -44.48 16.04 -16.81
C TYR A 369 -44.99 14.70 -17.39
N ASN A 370 -45.39 13.78 -16.50
CA ASN A 370 -45.73 12.37 -16.77
C ASN A 370 -44.57 11.46 -17.21
N GLN A 371 -43.31 11.89 -17.13
CA GLN A 371 -42.18 10.97 -17.24
C GLN A 371 -42.02 10.18 -15.93
N GLU A 372 -41.57 8.92 -16.05
CA GLU A 372 -41.30 8.04 -14.91
C GLU A 372 -40.13 7.10 -15.21
N ILE A 373 -39.37 6.74 -14.17
CA ILE A 373 -38.41 5.63 -14.23
C ILE A 373 -39.07 4.41 -13.62
N SER A 374 -39.49 3.47 -14.45
CA SER A 374 -40.07 2.21 -13.98
C SER A 374 -39.01 1.39 -13.23
N LEU A 375 -39.28 1.06 -11.96
CA LEU A 375 -38.57 -0.04 -11.31
C LEU A 375 -38.90 -1.33 -12.08
N PRO A 376 -37.92 -2.17 -12.46
CA PRO A 376 -38.26 -3.55 -12.80
C PRO A 376 -38.99 -4.15 -11.58
N PRO A 377 -40.04 -4.96 -11.77
CA PRO A 377 -40.71 -5.62 -10.64
C PRO A 377 -39.65 -6.38 -9.85
N GLU A 378 -39.48 -5.97 -8.59
CA GLU A 378 -38.57 -6.58 -7.65
C GLU A 378 -38.88 -8.08 -7.61
N ALA A 379 -37.82 -8.90 -7.68
CA ALA A 379 -37.93 -10.35 -7.74
C ALA A 379 -38.39 -10.94 -6.38
N GLU A 380 -39.58 -10.59 -5.90
CA GLU A 380 -40.30 -11.31 -4.86
C GLU A 380 -40.93 -12.60 -5.44
N ALA A 381 -40.13 -13.51 -5.99
CA ALA A 381 -40.60 -14.84 -6.39
C ALA A 381 -39.47 -15.87 -6.59
N ALA A 382 -38.49 -15.94 -5.69
CA ALA A 382 -37.52 -17.05 -5.68
C ALA A 382 -37.14 -17.54 -4.27
N ALA A 383 -38.03 -17.38 -3.29
CA ALA A 383 -37.92 -18.02 -1.97
C ALA A 383 -39.13 -18.92 -1.67
N GLY A 384 -39.57 -19.68 -2.68
CA GLY A 384 -40.80 -20.47 -2.63
C GLY A 384 -40.73 -21.78 -3.42
N SER A 385 -39.66 -22.57 -3.29
CA SER A 385 -39.70 -24.04 -3.42
C SER A 385 -38.33 -24.67 -3.20
N SER A 386 -37.90 -24.81 -1.95
CA SER A 386 -37.01 -25.92 -1.59
C SER A 386 -37.88 -27.09 -1.12
N SER A 387 -38.09 -28.02 -2.04
CA SER A 387 -38.60 -29.35 -1.71
C SER A 387 -37.66 -30.00 -0.70
N LEU A 388 -38.18 -30.25 0.51
CA LEU A 388 -37.57 -31.07 1.54
C LEU A 388 -37.12 -32.43 0.96
N PRO A 389 -35.89 -32.90 1.20
CA PRO A 389 -35.58 -34.30 0.99
C PRO A 389 -36.20 -35.15 2.10
N SER A 390 -36.95 -36.16 1.68
CA SER A 390 -37.59 -37.18 2.50
C SER A 390 -36.58 -37.96 3.37
N LEU A 391 -36.85 -38.03 4.67
CA LEU A 391 -36.27 -38.99 5.60
C LEU A 391 -36.74 -40.43 5.28
N PRO A 392 -35.87 -41.44 5.36
CA PRO A 392 -36.27 -42.77 5.77
C PRO A 392 -35.88 -43.02 7.24
N GLY A 393 -36.87 -43.48 8.01
CA GLY A 393 -36.75 -43.69 9.44
C GLY A 393 -36.17 -45.04 9.88
N ARG A 394 -35.78 -45.01 11.16
CA ARG A 394 -35.80 -46.06 12.20
C ARG A 394 -34.90 -47.30 12.09
N GLY A 395 -33.98 -47.37 13.04
CA GLY A 395 -33.50 -48.61 13.68
C GLY A 395 -32.96 -48.34 15.08
N ARG A 396 -33.57 -48.95 16.11
CA ARG A 396 -33.24 -48.81 17.55
C ARG A 396 -32.02 -49.67 17.93
N GLY A 397 -31.22 -49.24 18.91
CA GLY A 397 -30.28 -50.12 19.61
C GLY A 397 -29.51 -49.43 20.75
N ARG A 398 -29.61 -49.97 21.97
CA ARG A 398 -28.99 -49.50 23.23
C ARG A 398 -27.52 -49.93 23.36
N ALA A 399 -26.81 -49.24 24.27
CA ALA A 399 -25.96 -49.77 25.36
C ALA A 399 -24.44 -49.49 25.34
N GLN A 400 -24.00 -48.86 26.45
CA GLN A 400 -22.87 -49.18 27.34
C GLN A 400 -21.42 -49.34 26.81
N ALA A 401 -20.57 -48.45 27.34
CA ALA A 401 -19.37 -48.71 28.15
C ALA A 401 -18.17 -49.54 27.62
N ASN A 402 -16.99 -48.89 27.79
CA ASN A 402 -15.72 -49.42 28.30
C ASN A 402 -14.76 -50.24 27.41
N PHE A 403 -13.52 -49.70 27.35
CA PHE A 403 -12.22 -50.36 27.64
C PHE A 403 -11.36 -51.01 26.53
N VAL A 404 -10.04 -50.74 26.67
CA VAL A 404 -8.80 -51.47 26.26
C VAL A 404 -8.03 -51.04 24.99
N GLU A 405 -6.88 -50.41 25.29
CA GLU A 405 -5.52 -50.46 24.70
C GLU A 405 -5.13 -51.54 23.65
N ALA A 406 -4.24 -51.15 22.73
CA ALA A 406 -2.90 -51.76 22.50
C ALA A 406 -2.23 -51.07 21.28
N MET A 407 -1.22 -50.21 21.46
CA MET A 407 0.23 -50.51 21.46
C MET A 407 0.75 -51.50 20.41
N TRP A 408 1.64 -51.00 19.54
CA TRP A 408 2.80 -51.75 19.04
C TRP A 408 4.08 -50.96 19.32
N ARG A 409 5.03 -51.63 20.01
CA ARG A 409 6.38 -51.19 20.34
C ARG A 409 7.40 -51.88 19.42
N ALA A 410 8.51 -51.19 19.14
CA ALA A 410 9.87 -51.75 19.16
C ALA A 410 10.84 -50.53 19.27
N ARG A 411 11.47 -50.17 20.41
CA ARG A 411 12.53 -50.82 21.24
C ARG A 411 13.79 -51.11 20.41
N ARG A 412 15.01 -50.64 20.70
CA ARG A 412 15.79 -50.39 21.95
C ARG A 412 16.86 -49.32 21.64
N GLY A 413 17.26 -48.42 22.54
CA GLY A 413 18.10 -48.62 23.76
C GLY A 413 19.58 -48.35 23.40
N ALA A 414 20.44 -47.68 24.17
CA ALA A 414 20.45 -47.42 25.61
C ALA A 414 21.36 -46.22 25.94
N GLU A 415 21.13 -45.68 27.15
CA GLU A 415 21.82 -44.60 27.85
C GLU A 415 23.15 -45.05 28.50
N HIS A 416 23.97 -44.05 28.89
CA HIS A 416 24.83 -43.91 30.09
C HIS A 416 25.98 -42.94 29.70
N GLY A 417 26.41 -41.91 30.42
CA GLY A 417 26.11 -41.36 31.74
C GLY A 417 27.34 -40.59 32.25
N VAL A 418 27.10 -39.40 32.85
CA VAL A 418 27.77 -38.84 34.04
C VAL A 418 29.16 -38.13 33.92
N ASN A 419 29.11 -36.81 34.21
CA ASN A 419 29.99 -35.93 35.02
C ASN A 419 31.46 -35.61 34.65
N SER A 420 31.72 -34.29 34.49
CA SER A 420 32.41 -33.38 35.45
C SER A 420 33.64 -32.57 34.97
N ARG A 421 33.53 -31.26 35.23
CA ARG A 421 34.51 -30.29 35.79
C ARG A 421 35.73 -29.80 34.99
N LYS A 422 35.79 -28.45 34.94
CA LYS A 422 36.93 -27.51 35.14
C LYS A 422 38.06 -27.47 34.11
N GLY A 423 38.39 -26.25 33.69
CA GLY A 423 39.75 -25.87 33.35
C GLY A 423 39.81 -24.73 32.34
N ALA A 424 40.32 -23.59 32.77
CA ALA A 424 40.51 -22.38 31.99
C ALA A 424 41.89 -22.37 31.29
N ASN A 425 41.96 -21.49 30.27
CA ASN A 425 43.10 -20.76 29.72
C ASN A 425 44.03 -21.40 28.66
N ASP A 426 44.11 -20.64 27.57
CA ASP A 426 45.27 -20.26 26.75
C ASP A 426 46.04 -21.36 26.02
N SER A 427 45.96 -21.36 24.69
CA SER A 427 46.93 -20.66 23.83
C SER A 427 46.64 -20.87 22.34
N LEU A 428 46.68 -19.77 21.61
CA LEU A 428 47.10 -19.60 20.20
C LEU A 428 47.31 -20.88 19.39
N ASP A 429 46.51 -21.06 18.34
CA ASP A 429 47.08 -21.32 17.02
C ASP A 429 46.17 -20.79 15.92
N LEU A 430 46.75 -19.86 15.15
CA LEU A 430 46.32 -19.43 13.83
C LEU A 430 46.28 -20.66 12.90
N LEU A 431 45.20 -20.84 12.14
CA LEU A 431 45.23 -21.14 10.69
C LEU A 431 43.81 -21.47 10.17
N GLU A 432 43.43 -20.71 9.14
CA GLU A 432 42.52 -21.05 8.04
C GLU A 432 41.01 -21.14 8.30
N LEU A 433 40.30 -20.04 8.04
CA LEU A 433 39.10 -20.03 7.18
C LEU A 433 39.03 -18.70 6.38
N PRO A 434 38.94 -18.71 5.03
CA PRO A 434 38.94 -17.52 4.19
C PRO A 434 37.51 -17.04 3.86
N ASN A 435 37.41 -15.77 3.41
CA ASN A 435 36.31 -15.13 2.67
C ASN A 435 35.12 -14.56 3.45
N LEU A 436 35.34 -13.42 4.12
CA LEU A 436 34.40 -12.29 4.19
C LEU A 436 35.18 -11.07 4.70
N LEU A 437 35.24 -10.00 3.90
CA LEU A 437 35.92 -8.76 4.28
C LEU A 437 34.91 -7.62 4.32
N ALA A 438 34.82 -7.02 5.51
CA ALA A 438 34.03 -5.86 5.91
C ALA A 438 32.51 -6.10 6.12
N LEU A 439 32.15 -6.58 7.33
CA LEU A 439 30.85 -6.27 7.92
C LEU A 439 30.91 -4.91 8.61
N SER A 440 29.99 -4.02 8.26
CA SER A 440 29.67 -2.83 9.04
C SER A 440 28.16 -2.65 9.08
N ALA A 441 27.65 -2.31 10.26
CA ALA A 441 26.24 -2.12 10.57
C ALA A 441 25.94 -0.65 10.87
N GLY A 442 24.90 -0.11 10.24
CA GLY A 442 24.33 1.19 10.57
C GLY A 442 23.16 1.05 11.56
N ILE A 443 22.92 2.09 12.34
CA ILE A 443 21.79 2.15 13.28
C ILE A 443 20.55 2.63 12.57
N LEU A 444 19.44 1.98 12.87
CA LEU A 444 18.12 2.39 12.44
C LEU A 444 17.37 3.00 13.65
N ASN A 445 17.24 4.33 13.66
CA ASN A 445 16.05 4.96 14.23
C ASN A 445 15.23 5.49 13.07
N LEU A 446 14.21 4.75 12.67
CA LEU A 446 13.08 5.34 11.96
C LEU A 446 12.24 6.04 13.03
N VAL A 447 11.97 7.33 12.86
CA VAL A 447 11.03 8.09 13.71
C VAL A 447 9.62 7.85 13.20
#